data_AF-A0A7X2VIV2-F1
#
_entry.id   AF-A0A7X2VIV2-F1
#
_cell.length_a   1.000
_cell.length_b   1.000
_cell.length_c   1.000
_cell.angle_alpha   90.00
_cell.angle_beta   90.00
_cell.angle_gamma   90.00
#
_symmetry.space_group_name_H-M   'P 1'
#
loop_
_entity.id
_entity.type
_entity.pdbx_description
1 polymer ?
#
loop_
_entity_poly.entity_id
_entity_poly.type
_entity_poly.pdbx_seq_one_letter_code
_entity_poly.pdbx_strand_id
1 'polypeptide(L)'
;MFLEQKSIKNIEEKLEKEIKKQSLGLPIEFSIFLSNFYQEEKEEILDSIARQNLKEGKKDFAGYYQIPFQTLIDQELIRMTIYVDDAVSVKEQDLEEAAKKLDASKLPNGSYSFYYSNHKDDSEDTLSYSFKVKDGKVVFYEDQKDELEDQN
;
A
#
# COMPACT_ATOMS: atom_id res chain seq x y z
N MET A 1 -5.56 21.81 5.54
CA MET A 1 -5.53 20.58 6.36
C MET A 1 -6.85 19.80 6.36
N PHE A 2 -8.02 20.36 6.73
CA PHE A 2 -9.28 19.58 6.79
C PHE A 2 -9.86 19.12 5.43
N LEU A 3 -9.60 19.83 4.33
CA LEU A 3 -10.10 19.45 2.99
C LEU A 3 -9.30 18.29 2.39
N GLU A 4 -8.00 18.22 2.64
CA GLU A 4 -7.11 17.21 2.07
C GLU A 4 -7.25 15.86 2.76
N GLN A 5 -7.43 15.87 4.08
CA GLN A 5 -7.72 14.65 4.83
C GLN A 5 -9.05 14.02 4.40
N LYS A 6 -10.07 14.84 4.06
CA LYS A 6 -11.32 14.35 3.45
C LYS A 6 -11.07 13.75 2.06
N SER A 7 -10.19 14.34 1.26
CA SER A 7 -9.84 13.81 -0.07
C SER A 7 -9.12 12.47 0.01
N ILE A 8 -8.16 12.29 0.94
CA ILE A 8 -7.45 11.01 1.14
C ILE A 8 -8.44 9.94 1.59
N LYS A 9 -9.30 10.25 2.57
CA LYS A 9 -10.33 9.31 3.02
C LYS A 9 -11.25 8.87 1.87
N ASN A 10 -11.64 9.80 0.98
CA ASN A 10 -12.44 9.47 -0.19
C ASN A 10 -11.68 8.56 -1.19
N ILE A 11 -10.36 8.66 -1.28
CA ILE A 11 -9.52 7.77 -2.11
C ILE A 11 -9.48 6.38 -1.47
N GLU A 12 -9.19 6.29 -0.16
CA GLU A 12 -9.18 5.04 0.60
C GLU A 12 -10.53 4.31 0.49
N GLU A 13 -11.64 5.00 0.73
CA GLU A 13 -12.99 4.42 0.62
C GLU A 13 -13.32 3.92 -0.80
N LYS A 14 -12.83 4.59 -1.84
CA LYS A 14 -13.02 4.15 -3.23
C LYS A 14 -12.20 2.90 -3.53
N LEU A 15 -10.93 2.88 -3.13
CA LEU A 15 -10.04 1.76 -3.36
C LEU A 15 -10.50 0.53 -2.56
N GLU A 16 -10.88 0.71 -1.30
CA GLU A 16 -11.44 -0.36 -0.47
C GLU A 16 -12.66 -0.99 -1.13
N LYS A 17 -13.58 -0.17 -1.65
CA LYS A 17 -14.78 -0.66 -2.37
C LYS A 17 -14.42 -1.41 -3.65
N GLU A 18 -13.39 -0.99 -4.39
CA GLU A 18 -12.96 -1.73 -5.58
C GLU A 18 -12.29 -3.06 -5.21
N ILE A 19 -11.50 -3.11 -4.13
CA ILE A 19 -10.84 -4.34 -3.64
C ILE A 19 -11.89 -5.33 -3.11
N LYS A 20 -12.82 -4.90 -2.25
CA LYS A 20 -13.85 -5.75 -1.64
C LYS A 20 -14.84 -6.37 -2.64
N LYS A 21 -14.98 -5.79 -3.84
CA LYS A 21 -15.82 -6.36 -4.92
C LYS A 21 -15.18 -7.58 -5.57
N GLN A 22 -13.87 -7.76 -5.42
CA GLN A 22 -13.13 -8.84 -6.08
C GLN A 22 -13.24 -10.14 -5.28
N SER A 23 -13.20 -11.27 -5.99
CA SER A 23 -13.18 -12.60 -5.35
C SER A 23 -11.74 -13.03 -5.11
N LEU A 24 -11.15 -12.53 -4.03
CA LEU A 24 -9.74 -12.77 -3.69
C LEU A 24 -9.52 -14.09 -2.94
N GLY A 25 -10.59 -14.76 -2.51
CA GLY A 25 -10.51 -15.98 -1.70
C GLY A 25 -10.22 -15.74 -0.21
N LEU A 26 -10.11 -14.49 0.20
CA LEU A 26 -9.94 -14.05 1.59
C LEU A 26 -11.01 -13.01 1.97
N PRO A 27 -11.53 -13.04 3.20
CA PRO A 27 -12.41 -11.98 3.69
C PRO A 27 -11.58 -10.71 3.97
N ILE A 28 -11.95 -9.60 3.32
CA ILE A 28 -11.25 -8.32 3.49
C ILE A 28 -12.01 -7.46 4.51
N GLU A 29 -11.32 -7.06 5.59
CA GLU A 29 -11.88 -6.23 6.66
C GLU A 29 -11.93 -4.75 6.26
N PHE A 30 -10.78 -4.16 5.90
CA PHE A 30 -10.64 -2.78 5.43
C PHE A 30 -9.30 -2.56 4.71
N SER A 31 -9.09 -1.39 4.10
CA SER A 31 -7.79 -1.02 3.55
C SER A 31 -7.43 0.44 3.81
N ILE A 32 -6.17 0.71 4.17
CA ILE A 32 -5.69 2.06 4.50
C ILE A 32 -4.27 2.28 4.00
N PHE A 33 -3.89 3.54 3.78
CA PHE A 33 -2.50 3.89 3.54
C PHE A 33 -1.73 4.04 4.86
N LEU A 34 -0.63 3.30 4.98
CA LEU A 34 0.31 3.39 6.09
C LEU A 34 1.66 3.94 5.63
N SER A 35 2.38 4.58 6.54
CA SER A 35 3.76 5.00 6.29
C SER A 35 4.68 3.78 6.09
N ASN A 36 5.64 3.88 5.17
CA ASN A 36 6.59 2.82 4.84
C ASN A 36 8.03 3.12 5.31
N PHE A 37 8.19 4.04 6.28
CA PHE A 37 9.49 4.46 6.84
C PHE A 37 9.55 4.27 8.37
N TYR A 38 10.75 4.03 8.89
CA TYR A 38 11.03 4.02 10.32
C TYR A 38 10.92 5.43 10.91
N GLN A 39 10.52 5.55 12.17
CA GLN A 39 10.29 6.86 12.82
C GLN A 39 11.52 7.77 12.80
N GLU A 40 12.72 7.20 12.88
CA GLU A 40 13.99 7.94 12.96
C GLU A 40 14.38 8.60 11.63
N GLU A 41 14.06 7.98 10.48
CA GLU A 41 14.40 8.49 9.14
C GLU A 41 13.29 9.39 8.56
N LYS A 42 12.09 9.32 9.14
CA LYS A 42 10.89 9.97 8.65
C LYS A 42 11.06 11.47 8.45
N GLU A 43 11.57 12.17 9.46
CA GLU A 43 11.61 13.63 9.43
C GLU A 43 12.53 14.15 8.32
N GLU A 44 13.76 13.63 8.23
CA GLU A 44 14.74 14.06 7.23
C GLU A 44 14.28 13.80 5.79
N ILE A 45 13.69 12.62 5.55
CA ILE A 45 13.14 12.25 4.24
C ILE A 45 12.02 13.22 3.85
N LEU A 46 11.03 13.43 4.73
CA LEU A 46 9.90 14.30 4.45
C LEU A 46 10.33 15.77 4.29
N ASP A 47 11.30 16.24 5.07
CA ASP A 47 11.85 17.60 4.97
C ASP A 47 12.52 17.84 3.61
N SER A 48 13.32 16.87 3.15
CA SER A 48 14.00 16.92 1.86
C SER A 48 13.00 17.00 0.71
N ILE A 49 11.97 16.16 0.74
CA ILE A 49 10.93 16.10 -0.30
C ILE A 49 10.08 17.37 -0.32
N ALA A 50 9.69 17.89 0.85
CA ALA A 50 8.93 19.12 0.95
C ALA A 50 9.70 20.31 0.33
N ARG A 51 11.00 20.43 0.62
CA ARG A 51 11.86 21.46 0.02
C ARG A 51 11.96 21.32 -1.50
N GLN A 52 12.06 20.09 -2.00
CA GLN A 52 12.15 19.85 -3.43
C GLN A 52 10.83 20.16 -4.16
N ASN A 53 9.68 19.71 -3.62
CA ASN A 53 8.36 20.00 -4.17
C ASN A 53 8.05 21.50 -4.20
N LEU A 54 8.50 22.25 -3.19
CA LEU A 54 8.37 23.70 -3.16
C LEU A 54 9.15 24.37 -4.30
N LYS A 55 10.39 23.91 -4.58
CA LYS A 55 11.18 24.39 -5.73
C LYS A 55 10.49 24.07 -7.06
N GLU A 56 9.81 22.93 -7.14
CA GLU A 56 9.05 22.49 -8.32
C GLU A 56 7.66 23.15 -8.43
N GLY A 57 7.27 23.98 -7.44
CA GLY A 57 6.03 24.74 -7.46
C GLY A 57 4.75 23.91 -7.23
N LYS A 58 4.87 22.70 -6.66
CA LYS A 58 3.72 21.84 -6.32
C LYS A 58 2.96 22.43 -5.13
N LYS A 59 1.62 22.40 -5.17
CA LYS A 59 0.74 23.10 -4.21
C LYS A 59 -0.36 22.25 -3.57
N ASP A 60 -0.43 20.96 -3.87
CA ASP A 60 -1.39 20.03 -3.26
C ASP A 60 -0.76 19.38 -2.02
N PHE A 61 -1.48 19.30 -0.88
CA PHE A 61 -0.87 18.94 0.41
C PHE A 61 -1.45 17.67 1.05
N ALA A 62 -0.63 16.99 1.87
CA ALA A 62 -1.02 15.87 2.72
C ALA A 62 -0.33 15.94 4.09
N GLY A 63 -1.10 16.16 5.16
CA GLY A 63 -0.59 16.17 6.55
C GLY A 63 0.13 17.47 6.95
N TYR A 64 1.14 17.34 7.84
CA TYR A 64 1.94 18.47 8.34
C TYR A 64 2.99 18.96 7.32
N TYR A 65 3.44 18.06 6.43
CA TYR A 65 4.36 18.38 5.34
C TYR A 65 3.57 18.75 4.08
N GLN A 66 4.04 19.74 3.32
CA GLN A 66 3.46 20.12 2.03
C GLN A 66 3.89 19.15 0.92
N ILE A 67 3.52 17.87 1.04
CA ILE A 67 3.86 16.82 0.08
C ILE A 67 2.57 16.32 -0.58
N PRO A 68 2.48 16.34 -1.93
CA PRO A 68 1.34 15.77 -2.63
C PRO A 68 1.18 14.28 -2.34
N PHE A 69 -0.06 13.82 -2.21
CA PHE A 69 -0.36 12.41 -1.95
C PHE A 69 0.23 11.46 -3.00
N GLN A 70 0.18 11.84 -4.28
CA GLN A 70 0.79 11.07 -5.36
C GLN A 70 2.30 10.93 -5.18
N THR A 71 3.00 11.97 -4.70
CA THR A 71 4.44 11.89 -4.40
C THR A 71 4.74 10.87 -3.31
N LEU A 72 3.87 10.74 -2.30
CA LEU A 72 4.04 9.72 -1.25
C LEU A 72 3.94 8.30 -1.82
N ILE A 73 3.07 8.09 -2.80
CA ILE A 73 2.93 6.81 -3.51
C ILE A 73 4.13 6.55 -4.42
N ASP A 74 4.47 7.52 -5.27
CA ASP A 74 5.53 7.38 -6.28
C ASP A 74 6.90 7.15 -5.66
N GLN A 75 7.15 7.73 -4.48
CA GLN A 75 8.39 7.54 -3.72
C GLN A 75 8.31 6.37 -2.74
N GLU A 76 7.24 5.56 -2.80
CA GLU A 76 7.02 4.38 -1.94
C GLU A 76 7.10 4.70 -0.43
N LEU A 77 6.75 5.94 -0.06
CA LEU A 77 6.75 6.45 1.31
C LEU A 77 5.50 6.02 2.07
N ILE A 78 4.46 5.65 1.34
CA ILE A 78 3.26 5.02 1.88
C ILE A 78 3.00 3.71 1.14
N ARG A 79 2.30 2.81 1.83
CA ARG A 79 1.85 1.52 1.33
C ARG A 79 0.35 1.39 1.59
N MET A 80 -0.40 0.92 0.61
CA MET A 80 -1.78 0.48 0.87
C MET A 80 -1.74 -0.89 1.56
N THR A 81 -2.23 -0.96 2.80
CA THR A 81 -2.37 -2.21 3.54
C THR A 81 -3.82 -2.67 3.50
N ILE A 82 -4.04 -3.88 3.02
CA ILE A 82 -5.33 -4.55 2.89
C ILE A 82 -5.44 -5.55 4.04
N TYR A 83 -6.30 -5.25 5.01
CA TYR A 83 -6.48 -6.06 6.20
C TYR A 83 -7.41 -7.24 5.90
N VAL A 84 -6.95 -8.44 6.20
CA VAL A 84 -7.69 -9.69 6.09
C VAL A 84 -8.37 -9.98 7.43
N ASP A 85 -9.65 -10.26 7.37
CA ASP A 85 -10.49 -10.57 8.53
C ASP A 85 -10.07 -11.91 9.16
N ASP A 86 -10.00 -11.94 10.48
CA ASP A 86 -9.56 -13.10 11.27
C ASP A 86 -10.63 -14.19 11.42
N ALA A 87 -11.81 -14.02 10.80
CA ALA A 87 -12.88 -15.01 10.75
C ALA A 87 -12.41 -16.36 10.19
N VAL A 88 -11.39 -16.37 9.33
CA VAL A 88 -10.77 -17.59 8.77
C VAL A 88 -9.31 -17.71 9.20
N SER A 89 -8.80 -18.95 9.28
CA SER A 89 -7.36 -19.16 9.47
C SER A 89 -6.65 -18.96 8.13
N VAL A 90 -5.62 -18.13 8.12
CA VAL A 90 -4.87 -17.73 6.93
C VAL A 90 -3.42 -18.18 7.07
N LYS A 91 -2.84 -18.67 5.98
CA LYS A 91 -1.41 -18.96 5.84
C LYS A 91 -0.77 -17.98 4.86
N GLU A 92 0.55 -17.88 4.88
CA GLU A 92 1.31 -17.02 3.98
C GLU A 92 0.95 -17.26 2.50
N GLN A 93 0.82 -18.53 2.10
CA GLN A 93 0.42 -18.93 0.75
C GLN A 93 -0.96 -18.41 0.35
N ASP A 94 -1.90 -18.28 1.29
CA ASP A 94 -3.22 -17.75 0.98
C ASP A 94 -3.16 -16.25 0.63
N LEU A 95 -2.26 -15.50 1.28
CA LEU A 95 -2.03 -14.08 0.98
C LEU A 95 -1.39 -13.89 -0.41
N GLU A 96 -0.45 -14.74 -0.77
CA GLU A 96 0.16 -14.77 -2.09
C GLU A 96 -0.89 -15.07 -3.18
N GLU A 97 -1.71 -16.11 -2.97
CA GLU A 97 -2.78 -16.48 -3.92
C GLU A 97 -3.85 -15.39 -4.05
N ALA A 98 -4.15 -14.66 -2.98
CA ALA A 98 -5.03 -13.49 -3.03
C ALA A 98 -4.42 -12.37 -3.87
N ALA A 99 -3.11 -12.13 -3.76
CA ALA A 99 -2.40 -11.15 -4.59
C ALA A 99 -2.37 -11.53 -6.07
N LYS A 100 -2.23 -12.82 -6.41
CA LYS A 100 -2.34 -13.30 -7.81
C LYS A 100 -3.73 -13.12 -8.41
N LYS A 101 -4.79 -13.16 -7.59
CA LYS A 101 -6.18 -12.97 -8.03
C LYS A 101 -6.61 -11.51 -8.10
N LEU A 102 -5.81 -10.58 -7.55
CA LEU A 102 -6.13 -9.16 -7.50
C LEU A 102 -6.10 -8.54 -8.91
N ASP A 103 -7.25 -8.08 -9.39
CA ASP A 103 -7.35 -7.19 -10.53
C ASP A 103 -6.90 -5.79 -10.12
N ALA A 104 -5.67 -5.44 -10.49
CA ALA A 104 -5.05 -4.17 -10.17
C ALA A 104 -5.32 -3.07 -11.22
N SER A 105 -6.15 -3.32 -12.25
CA SER A 105 -6.36 -2.38 -13.37
C SER A 105 -6.91 -1.01 -12.96
N LYS A 106 -7.56 -0.92 -11.80
CA LYS A 106 -8.11 0.31 -11.22
C LYS A 106 -7.35 0.82 -9.99
N LEU A 107 -6.26 0.14 -9.62
CA LEU A 107 -5.43 0.53 -8.49
C LEU A 107 -4.30 1.45 -8.96
N PRO A 108 -3.94 2.50 -8.20
CA PRO A 108 -2.78 3.31 -8.53
C PRO A 108 -1.50 2.47 -8.44
N ASN A 109 -0.50 2.82 -9.25
CA ASN A 109 0.85 2.28 -9.09
C ASN A 109 1.33 2.51 -7.65
N GLY A 110 2.18 1.61 -7.13
CA GLY A 110 2.77 1.79 -5.80
C GLY A 110 2.90 0.50 -5.00
N SER A 111 3.20 0.66 -3.72
CA SER A 111 3.41 -0.44 -2.78
C SER A 111 2.11 -0.87 -2.10
N TYR A 112 1.89 -2.18 -2.05
CA TYR A 112 0.71 -2.81 -1.43
C TYR A 112 1.13 -3.93 -0.47
N SER A 113 0.22 -4.31 0.40
CA SER A 113 0.38 -5.44 1.33
C SER A 113 -0.98 -6.03 1.64
N PHE A 114 -1.08 -7.36 1.66
CA PHE A 114 -2.07 -8.02 2.52
C PHE A 114 -1.50 -8.17 3.90
N TYR A 115 -2.30 -7.88 4.92
CA TYR A 115 -1.95 -8.04 6.33
C TYR A 115 -3.01 -8.86 7.04
N TYR A 116 -2.57 -9.84 7.81
CA TYR A 116 -3.41 -10.69 8.62
C TYR A 116 -2.86 -10.74 10.04
N SER A 117 -3.74 -10.65 11.02
CA SER A 117 -3.42 -10.74 12.44
C SER A 117 -4.35 -11.77 13.07
N ASN A 118 -3.79 -12.85 13.61
CA ASN A 118 -4.60 -13.88 14.27
C ASN A 118 -4.87 -13.48 15.72
N HIS A 119 -6.12 -13.23 16.09
CA HIS A 119 -6.49 -12.91 17.48
C HIS A 119 -7.15 -14.07 18.24
N LYS A 120 -7.21 -15.27 17.66
CA LYS A 120 -8.02 -16.39 18.21
C LYS A 120 -7.40 -17.12 19.41
N ASP A 121 -6.07 -17.18 19.52
CA ASP A 121 -5.40 -18.10 20.47
C ASP A 121 -4.33 -17.43 21.37
N ASP A 122 -4.49 -16.14 21.72
CA ASP A 122 -3.48 -15.32 22.44
C ASP A 122 -2.09 -15.27 21.74
N SER A 123 -1.97 -15.82 20.54
CA SER A 123 -0.80 -15.72 19.66
C SER A 123 -0.82 -14.39 18.93
N GLU A 124 0.20 -13.55 19.04
CA GLU A 124 0.39 -12.36 18.20
C GLU A 124 0.93 -12.73 16.79
N ASP A 125 0.38 -13.78 16.20
CA ASP A 125 0.82 -14.27 14.90
C ASP A 125 0.30 -13.33 13.82
N THR A 126 1.24 -12.56 13.26
CA THR A 126 0.98 -11.66 12.14
C THR A 126 1.63 -12.19 10.88
N LEU A 127 0.90 -12.10 9.78
CA LEU A 127 1.36 -12.46 8.44
C LEU A 127 1.19 -11.25 7.54
N SER A 128 2.13 -11.06 6.62
CA SER A 128 1.97 -10.07 5.58
C SER A 128 2.58 -10.54 4.27
N TYR A 129 1.96 -10.16 3.16
CA TYR A 129 2.48 -10.41 1.83
C TYR A 129 2.52 -9.11 1.05
N SER A 130 3.73 -8.65 0.77
CA SER A 130 3.98 -7.38 0.08
C SER A 130 4.13 -7.60 -1.42
N PHE A 131 3.57 -6.69 -2.21
CA PHE A 131 3.68 -6.69 -3.67
C PHE A 131 3.63 -5.26 -4.20
N LYS A 132 3.91 -5.07 -5.48
CA LYS A 132 3.75 -3.78 -6.17
C LYS A 132 2.63 -3.83 -7.17
N VAL A 133 2.01 -2.68 -7.42
CA VAL A 133 1.16 -2.47 -8.60
C VAL A 133 1.91 -1.57 -9.57
N LYS A 134 1.97 -1.98 -10.84
CA LYS A 134 2.54 -1.20 -11.93
C LYS A 134 1.72 -1.42 -13.19
N ASP A 135 1.29 -0.32 -13.80
CA ASP A 135 0.54 -0.29 -15.07
C ASP A 135 -0.70 -1.20 -15.04
N GLY A 136 -1.42 -1.16 -13.91
CA GLY A 136 -2.64 -1.93 -13.68
C GLY A 136 -2.42 -3.43 -13.44
N LYS A 137 -1.19 -3.86 -13.16
CA LYS A 137 -0.83 -5.26 -12.90
C LYS A 137 -0.12 -5.39 -11.56
N VAL A 138 -0.31 -6.54 -10.92
CA VAL A 138 0.50 -6.96 -9.77
C VAL A 138 1.88 -7.40 -10.26
N VAL A 139 2.92 -6.93 -9.58
CA VAL A 139 4.31 -7.31 -9.81
C VAL A 139 4.85 -7.94 -8.52
N PHE A 140 5.23 -9.21 -8.59
CA PHE A 140 5.79 -9.93 -7.45
C PHE A 140 7.30 -9.70 -7.35
N TYR A 141 7.85 -9.82 -6.13
CA TYR A 141 9.29 -9.69 -5.93
C TYR A 141 10.09 -10.81 -6.61
N GLU A 142 9.48 -11.98 -6.82
CA GLU A 142 10.11 -13.10 -7.53
C GLU A 142 10.29 -12.78 -9.02
N ASP A 143 9.29 -12.16 -9.65
CA ASP A 143 9.34 -11.71 -11.05
C ASP A 143 10.41 -10.63 -11.30
N GLN A 144 10.83 -9.90 -10.26
CA GLN A 144 11.86 -8.85 -10.37
C GLN A 144 13.29 -9.40 -10.41
N LYS A 145 13.51 -10.67 -10.06
CA LYS A 145 14.85 -11.30 -10.17
C LYS A 145 15.18 -11.68 -11.61
N ASP A 146 14.20 -12.11 -12.38
CA ASP A 146 14.40 -12.53 -13.77
C ASP A 146 14.75 -11.37 -14.71
N GLU A 147 14.25 -10.14 -14.44
CA GLU A 147 14.63 -8.94 -15.22
C GLU A 147 16.10 -8.53 -15.05
N LEU A 148 16.79 -8.98 -13.99
CA LEU A 148 18.21 -8.72 -13.76
C LEU A 148 19.13 -9.77 -14.39
N GLU A 149 18.64 -10.98 -14.66
CA GLU A 149 19.44 -12.04 -15.27
C GLU A 149 19.54 -11.91 -16.80
N ASP A 150 18.56 -11.28 -17.46
CA ASP A 150 18.57 -11.00 -18.90
C ASP A 150 19.48 -9.82 -19.32
N GLN A 151 20.21 -9.20 -18.38
CA GLN A 151 21.17 -8.12 -18.65
C GLN A 151 22.65 -8.53 -18.53
N ASN A 152 22.97 -9.82 -18.39
CA ASN A 152 24.34 -10.34 -18.33
C ASN A 152 24.78 -11.08 -19.60
#